data_AF-N1RR43-F1
#
_entry.id   AF-N1RR43-F1
#
_cell.length_a   1.000
_cell.length_b   1.000
_cell.length_c   1.000
_cell.angle_alpha   90.00
_cell.angle_beta   90.00
_cell.angle_gamma   90.00
#
_symmetry.space_group_name_H-M   'P 1'
#
loop_
_entity.id
_entity.type
_entity.pdbx_description
1 polymer ?
#
loop_
_entity_poly.entity_id
_entity_poly.type
_entity_poly.pdbx_seq_one_letter_code
_entity_poly.pdbx_strand_id
1 'polypeptide(L)'
;MKGMGCDEKALIRVLVSPKYADPWTMAQLVRDYNSRFMRDLAKDIESETRGDFETCLLALIRGPLENDVQNLSKALNRAGTDEDALNDVLLCRSNADIRAITAEYKRFRGKDLLVDIKEDVDDTLYRLYSMVLAARRAEDNAPVIPHEIDQKITELQRATEGTIGANAVSVAQIFTSSNDAQVRAMNDAYQHKYHRSLESVIEKEFRGDMEDVLLRILYHAQDRARSDAGRLSMPLNKSMRKDRLFINRLVSLYWDQGRLYQTKQAYKPVTGATLSGNIKSVLSGDYKDFALALIGEK
;
A
#
# COMPACT_ATOMS: atom_id res chain seq x y z
N MET A 1 0.09 17.48 -25.65
CA MET A 1 -0.86 18.29 -24.85
C MET A 1 -1.11 19.70 -25.43
N LYS A 2 -0.69 20.03 -26.67
CA LYS A 2 -1.28 21.14 -27.44
C LYS A 2 -1.63 20.60 -28.83
N GLY A 3 -2.87 20.79 -29.28
CA GLY A 3 -3.40 20.29 -30.55
C GLY A 3 -4.64 19.39 -30.36
N MET A 4 -5.38 19.10 -31.43
CA MET A 4 -6.47 18.11 -31.38
C MET A 4 -5.86 16.71 -31.18
N GLY A 5 -6.18 16.09 -30.04
CA GLY A 5 -5.69 14.78 -29.64
C GLY A 5 -4.43 14.88 -28.78
N CYS A 6 -4.51 14.31 -27.57
CA CYS A 6 -3.32 14.00 -26.81
C CYS A 6 -2.59 12.84 -27.50
N ASP A 7 -1.25 12.80 -27.45
CA ASP A 7 -0.49 11.62 -27.86
C ASP A 7 -0.19 10.81 -26.59
N GLU A 8 -1.14 9.96 -26.20
CA GLU A 8 -1.06 9.14 -24.99
C GLU A 8 0.16 8.22 -25.02
N LYS A 9 0.52 7.70 -26.19
CA LYS A 9 1.72 6.87 -26.38
C LYS A 9 3.00 7.66 -26.14
N ALA A 10 3.06 8.93 -26.58
CA ALA A 10 4.18 9.80 -26.26
C ALA A 10 4.25 10.11 -24.76
N LEU A 11 3.13 10.37 -24.09
CA LEU A 11 3.10 10.57 -22.63
C LEU A 11 3.65 9.35 -21.90
N ILE A 12 3.16 8.14 -22.21
CA ILE A 12 3.65 6.88 -21.62
C ILE A 12 5.15 6.71 -21.89
N ARG A 13 5.59 6.96 -23.12
CA ARG A 13 7.01 6.81 -23.51
C ARG A 13 7.91 7.75 -22.73
N VAL A 14 7.51 9.00 -22.54
CA VAL A 14 8.31 10.01 -21.84
C VAL A 14 8.30 9.74 -20.35
N LEU A 15 7.11 9.66 -19.72
CA LEU A 15 6.99 9.60 -18.26
C LEU A 15 7.51 8.28 -17.68
N VAL A 16 7.37 7.17 -18.40
CA VAL A 16 7.88 5.85 -17.97
C VAL A 16 9.27 5.55 -18.55
N SER A 17 10.01 6.57 -18.98
CA SER A 17 11.37 6.37 -19.46
C SER A 17 12.35 6.17 -18.28
N PRO A 18 13.46 5.45 -18.48
CA PRO A 18 14.50 5.30 -17.45
C PRO A 18 15.02 6.63 -16.89
N LYS A 19 14.92 7.72 -17.66
CA LYS A 19 15.31 9.07 -17.25
C LYS A 19 14.50 9.57 -16.04
N TYR A 20 13.23 9.20 -15.95
CA TYR A 20 12.31 9.64 -14.89
C TYR A 20 11.86 8.49 -13.98
N ALA A 21 12.62 7.39 -13.94
CA ALA A 21 12.34 6.25 -13.07
C ALA A 21 12.64 6.50 -11.59
N ASP A 22 13.32 7.60 -11.28
CA ASP A 22 13.57 8.06 -9.92
C ASP A 22 12.56 9.17 -9.52
N PRO A 23 12.00 9.14 -8.30
CA PRO A 23 11.05 10.15 -7.86
C PRO A 23 11.55 11.61 -7.95
N TRP A 24 12.85 11.86 -7.73
CA TRP A 24 13.41 13.20 -7.78
C TRP A 24 13.49 13.73 -9.20
N THR A 25 13.87 12.88 -10.16
CA THR A 25 13.91 13.28 -11.57
C THR A 25 12.51 13.47 -12.15
N MET A 26 11.51 12.69 -11.71
CA MET A 26 10.10 12.94 -12.02
C MET A 26 9.65 14.29 -11.45
N ALA A 27 9.94 14.57 -10.18
CA ALA A 27 9.58 15.85 -9.57
C ALA A 27 10.27 17.05 -10.28
N GLN A 28 11.52 16.87 -10.74
CA GLN A 28 12.22 17.87 -11.54
C GLN A 28 11.54 18.09 -12.89
N LEU A 29 11.10 17.03 -13.57
CA LEU A 29 10.34 17.14 -14.82
C LEU A 29 9.07 17.99 -14.63
N VAL A 30 8.31 17.73 -13.57
CA VAL A 30 7.09 18.48 -13.26
C VAL A 30 7.43 19.96 -13.03
N ARG A 31 8.45 20.26 -12.23
CA ARG A 31 8.90 21.64 -11.98
C ARG A 31 9.35 22.36 -13.25
N ASP A 32 10.16 21.70 -14.07
CA ASP A 32 10.70 22.25 -15.31
C ASP A 32 9.58 22.52 -16.32
N TYR A 33 8.60 21.61 -16.43
CA TYR A 33 7.42 21.82 -17.25
C TYR A 33 6.65 23.06 -16.79
N ASN A 34 6.34 23.13 -15.49
CA ASN A 34 5.51 24.19 -14.94
C ASN A 34 6.17 25.57 -15.11
N SER A 35 7.48 25.65 -14.85
CA SER A 35 8.25 26.88 -15.01
C SER A 35 8.40 27.29 -16.48
N ARG A 36 8.79 26.36 -17.35
CA ARG A 36 9.07 26.66 -18.76
C ARG A 36 7.82 27.07 -19.54
N PHE A 37 6.69 26.44 -19.26
CA PHE A 37 5.45 26.69 -19.99
C PHE A 37 4.50 27.62 -19.24
N MET A 38 4.83 28.02 -18.01
CA MET A 38 3.93 28.79 -17.12
C MET A 38 2.54 28.16 -17.02
N ARG A 39 2.52 26.83 -16.90
CA ARG A 39 1.33 25.97 -16.84
C ARG A 39 1.47 24.98 -15.69
N ASP A 40 0.43 24.18 -15.47
CA ASP A 40 0.42 23.12 -14.48
C ASP A 40 0.28 21.78 -15.21
N LEU A 41 1.33 20.95 -15.16
CA LEU A 41 1.37 19.65 -15.82
C LEU A 41 0.22 18.73 -15.37
N ALA A 42 -0.14 18.76 -14.09
CA ALA A 42 -1.23 17.92 -13.58
C ALA A 42 -2.57 18.38 -14.16
N LYS A 43 -2.83 19.69 -14.18
CA LYS A 43 -4.06 20.24 -14.79
C LYS A 43 -4.12 20.00 -16.29
N ASP A 44 -2.97 20.08 -16.96
CA ASP A 44 -2.90 19.81 -18.39
C ASP A 44 -3.23 18.34 -18.67
N ILE A 45 -2.72 17.40 -17.86
CA ILE A 45 -3.09 15.97 -17.94
C ILE A 45 -4.59 15.76 -17.68
N GLU A 46 -5.15 16.40 -16.64
CA GLU A 46 -6.59 16.34 -16.32
C GLU A 46 -7.48 16.90 -17.45
N SER A 47 -6.99 17.90 -18.19
CA SER A 47 -7.74 18.49 -19.30
C SER A 47 -7.70 17.67 -20.59
N GLU A 48 -6.64 16.89 -20.79
CA GLU A 48 -6.32 16.19 -22.04
C GLU A 48 -6.57 14.67 -21.98
N THR A 49 -6.65 14.10 -20.78
CA THR A 49 -6.87 12.66 -20.55
C THR A 49 -8.08 12.45 -19.66
N ARG A 50 -8.60 11.21 -19.59
CA ARG A 50 -9.74 10.84 -18.72
C ARG A 50 -9.59 9.45 -18.12
N GLY A 51 -10.34 9.19 -17.06
CA GLY A 51 -10.55 7.85 -16.49
C GLY A 51 -9.32 7.25 -15.81
N ASP A 52 -9.14 5.94 -15.92
CA ASP A 52 -8.06 5.21 -15.26
C ASP A 52 -6.67 5.62 -15.79
N PHE A 53 -6.58 5.97 -17.07
CA PHE A 53 -5.33 6.44 -17.67
C PHE A 53 -4.90 7.79 -17.09
N GLU A 54 -5.82 8.75 -16.94
CA GLU A 54 -5.57 10.01 -16.24
C GLU A 54 -5.12 9.75 -14.79
N THR A 55 -5.83 8.85 -14.08
CA THR A 55 -5.51 8.50 -12.69
C THR A 55 -4.09 7.94 -12.57
N CYS A 56 -3.69 7.08 -13.50
CA CYS A 56 -2.33 6.54 -13.63
C CYS A 56 -1.27 7.64 -13.81
N LEU A 57 -1.48 8.52 -14.77
CA LEU A 57 -0.53 9.60 -15.08
C LEU A 57 -0.35 10.53 -13.88
N LEU A 58 -1.46 10.93 -13.25
CA LEU A 58 -1.44 11.80 -12.08
C LEU A 58 -0.75 11.12 -10.89
N ALA A 59 -1.02 9.84 -10.64
CA ALA A 59 -0.35 9.09 -9.59
C ALA A 59 1.17 9.02 -9.81
N LEU A 60 1.61 8.87 -11.06
CA LEU A 60 3.02 8.84 -11.41
C LEU A 60 3.68 10.22 -11.25
N ILE A 61 3.11 11.29 -11.77
CA ILE A 61 3.77 12.61 -11.70
C ILE A 61 3.83 13.19 -10.27
N ARG A 62 2.92 12.78 -9.38
CA ARG A 62 2.94 13.13 -7.95
C ARG A 62 4.13 12.49 -7.20
N GLY A 63 4.66 11.38 -7.71
CA GLY A 63 5.65 10.59 -6.97
C GLY A 63 5.06 9.90 -5.74
N PRO A 64 5.88 9.18 -4.95
CA PRO A 64 5.39 8.29 -3.90
C PRO A 64 4.68 9.02 -2.75
N LEU A 65 5.31 10.04 -2.17
CA LEU A 65 4.80 10.69 -0.95
C LEU A 65 3.52 11.52 -1.21
N GLU A 66 3.51 12.34 -2.26
CA GLU A 66 2.33 13.14 -2.58
C GLU A 66 1.17 12.24 -3.03
N ASN A 67 1.44 11.16 -3.77
CA ASN A 67 0.40 10.20 -4.15
C ASN A 67 -0.19 9.47 -2.94
N ASP A 68 0.64 9.08 -1.95
CA ASP A 68 0.19 8.50 -0.68
C ASP A 68 -0.77 9.45 0.04
N VAL A 69 -0.44 10.74 0.16
CA VAL A 69 -1.29 11.75 0.80
C VAL A 69 -2.58 12.00 0.03
N GLN A 70 -2.54 12.04 -1.31
CA GLN A 70 -3.74 12.14 -2.15
C GLN A 70 -4.64 10.91 -2.00
N ASN A 71 -4.04 9.74 -1.78
CA ASN A 71 -4.78 8.51 -1.52
C ASN A 71 -5.50 8.55 -0.18
N LEU A 72 -4.80 8.92 0.89
CA LEU A 72 -5.40 9.13 2.21
C LEU A 72 -6.53 10.16 2.16
N SER A 73 -6.27 11.32 1.53
CA SER A 73 -7.26 12.40 1.42
C SER A 73 -8.54 11.89 0.77
N LYS A 74 -8.45 11.20 -0.36
CA LYS A 74 -9.67 10.72 -1.04
C LYS A 74 -10.30 9.50 -0.34
N ALA A 75 -9.55 8.74 0.45
CA ALA A 75 -10.08 7.64 1.27
C ALA A 75 -10.94 8.17 2.45
N LEU A 76 -10.60 9.36 2.96
CA LEU A 76 -11.23 10.05 4.11
C LEU A 76 -12.16 11.21 3.68
N ASN A 77 -12.58 11.29 2.42
CA ASN A 77 -13.48 12.36 1.93
C ASN A 77 -14.78 11.80 1.34
N ARG A 78 -15.04 10.50 1.49
CA ARG A 78 -16.22 9.83 0.92
C ARG A 78 -17.27 9.64 2.03
N ALA A 79 -18.52 9.39 1.64
CA ALA A 79 -19.55 8.95 2.58
C ALA A 79 -19.22 7.50 3.02
N GLY A 80 -18.31 7.38 3.99
CA GLY A 80 -17.65 6.14 4.39
C GLY A 80 -16.15 6.16 4.09
N THR A 81 -15.41 5.27 4.74
CA THR A 81 -13.96 5.12 4.58
C THR A 81 -13.62 4.13 3.47
N ASP A 82 -12.49 4.32 2.80
CA ASP A 82 -11.87 3.30 1.94
C ASP A 82 -10.71 2.66 2.72
N GLU A 83 -11.03 1.69 3.58
CA GLU A 83 -10.09 1.06 4.51
C GLU A 83 -8.97 0.34 3.76
N ASP A 84 -9.26 -0.25 2.59
CA ASP A 84 -8.27 -0.81 1.68
C ASP A 84 -7.20 0.22 1.29
N ALA A 85 -7.62 1.44 0.91
CA ALA A 85 -6.72 2.52 0.54
C ALA A 85 -5.93 3.08 1.73
N LEU A 86 -6.56 3.21 2.90
CA LEU A 86 -5.87 3.59 4.15
C LEU A 86 -4.79 2.57 4.49
N ASN A 87 -5.16 1.30 4.49
CA ASN A 87 -4.28 0.19 4.77
C ASN A 87 -3.12 0.16 3.78
N ASP A 88 -3.37 0.34 2.48
CA ASP A 88 -2.34 0.41 1.42
C ASP A 88 -1.26 1.44 1.70
N VAL A 89 -1.64 2.60 2.23
CA VAL A 89 -0.70 3.69 2.52
C VAL A 89 -0.02 3.49 3.88
N LEU A 90 -0.75 3.10 4.93
CA LEU A 90 -0.27 3.16 6.31
C LEU A 90 0.38 1.87 6.83
N LEU A 91 -0.09 0.69 6.40
CA LEU A 91 0.41 -0.56 6.95
C LEU A 91 1.77 -0.96 6.35
N CYS A 92 2.60 -1.59 7.18
CA CYS A 92 3.94 -2.08 6.82
C CYS A 92 4.90 -0.97 6.34
N ARG A 93 4.68 0.27 6.79
CA ARG A 93 5.58 1.41 6.55
C ARG A 93 6.63 1.52 7.64
N SER A 94 7.77 2.12 7.30
CA SER A 94 8.78 2.47 8.29
C SER A 94 8.28 3.64 9.16
N ASN A 95 8.87 3.80 10.34
CA ASN A 95 8.57 4.96 11.19
C ASN A 95 8.91 6.29 10.50
N ALA A 96 9.95 6.31 9.66
CA ALA A 96 10.33 7.49 8.88
C ALA A 96 9.26 7.83 7.82
N ASP A 97 8.75 6.82 7.11
CA ASP A 97 7.69 7.01 6.12
C ASP A 97 6.40 7.53 6.79
N ILE A 98 5.97 6.93 7.91
CA ILE A 98 4.77 7.38 8.62
C ILE A 98 4.88 8.84 9.05
N ARG A 99 6.05 9.25 9.55
CA ARG A 99 6.31 10.65 9.92
C ARG A 99 6.25 11.58 8.70
N ALA A 100 6.85 11.18 7.58
CA ALA A 100 6.81 11.94 6.33
C ALA A 100 5.39 12.08 5.78
N ILE A 101 4.64 10.98 5.73
CA ILE A 101 3.24 10.94 5.27
C ILE A 101 2.38 11.84 6.15
N THR A 102 2.51 11.75 7.48
CA THR A 102 1.70 12.56 8.41
C THR A 102 2.00 14.04 8.28
N ALA A 103 3.29 14.41 8.14
CA ALA A 103 3.70 15.80 7.96
C ALA A 103 3.19 16.37 6.63
N GLU A 104 3.31 15.60 5.54
CA GLU A 104 2.85 16.02 4.22
C GLU A 104 1.33 16.09 4.14
N TYR A 105 0.62 15.16 4.79
CA TYR A 105 -0.84 15.19 4.90
C TYR A 105 -1.31 16.47 5.57
N LYS A 106 -0.70 16.84 6.71
CA LYS A 106 -1.01 18.08 7.41
C LYS A 106 -0.71 19.31 6.54
N ARG A 107 0.40 19.32 5.79
CA ARG A 107 0.74 20.40 4.85
C ARG A 107 -0.30 20.55 3.74
N PHE A 108 -0.76 19.44 3.19
CA PHE A 108 -1.69 19.41 2.06
C PHE A 108 -3.14 19.72 2.48
N ARG A 109 -3.61 19.15 3.59
CA ARG A 109 -5.01 19.26 4.07
C ARG A 109 -5.24 20.38 5.06
N GLY A 110 -4.19 20.86 5.73
CA GLY A 110 -4.31 21.79 6.84
C GLY A 110 -4.88 21.17 8.13
N LYS A 111 -5.05 19.84 8.17
CA LYS A 111 -5.65 19.09 9.28
C LYS A 111 -4.81 17.83 9.58
N ASP A 112 -4.74 17.45 10.85
CA ASP A 112 -3.98 16.28 11.29
C ASP A 112 -4.66 14.99 10.82
N LEU A 113 -3.90 14.07 10.22
CA LEU A 113 -4.40 12.81 9.65
C LEU A 113 -5.21 11.98 10.66
N LEU A 114 -4.74 11.92 11.91
CA LEU A 114 -5.43 11.15 12.96
C LEU A 114 -6.81 11.74 13.30
N VAL A 115 -6.97 13.07 13.16
CA VAL A 115 -8.25 13.73 13.38
C VAL A 115 -9.22 13.39 12.25
N ASP A 116 -8.77 13.43 10.99
CA ASP A 116 -9.61 13.00 9.85
C ASP A 116 -10.00 11.52 9.99
N ILE A 117 -9.07 10.63 10.35
CA ILE A 117 -9.38 9.21 10.57
C ILE A 117 -10.46 9.04 11.64
N LYS A 118 -10.39 9.77 12.77
CA LYS A 118 -11.36 9.67 13.87
C LYS A 118 -12.79 9.99 13.44
N GLU A 119 -12.96 10.85 12.45
CA GLU A 119 -14.28 11.27 11.99
C GLU A 119 -14.94 10.21 11.09
N ASP A 120 -14.16 9.33 10.46
CA ASP A 120 -14.65 8.39 9.44
C ASP A 120 -14.56 6.90 9.82
N VAL A 121 -13.89 6.52 10.92
CA VAL A 121 -13.72 5.11 11.35
C VAL A 121 -14.25 4.85 12.77
N ASP A 122 -14.53 3.57 13.08
CA ASP A 122 -14.95 3.17 14.43
C ASP A 122 -13.81 3.25 15.47
N ASP A 123 -14.15 3.14 16.76
CA ASP A 123 -13.19 3.26 17.86
C ASP A 123 -12.06 2.21 17.83
N THR A 124 -12.34 1.02 17.28
CA THR A 124 -11.36 -0.08 17.23
C THR A 124 -10.33 0.20 16.15
N LEU A 125 -10.79 0.58 14.96
CA LEU A 125 -9.93 1.00 13.85
C LEU A 125 -9.19 2.31 14.17
N TYR A 126 -9.85 3.25 14.84
CA TYR A 126 -9.20 4.48 15.30
C TYR A 126 -8.01 4.17 16.23
N ARG A 127 -8.15 3.22 17.17
CA ARG A 127 -7.05 2.78 18.03
C ARG A 127 -5.94 2.11 17.22
N LEU A 128 -6.29 1.26 16.26
CA LEU A 128 -5.32 0.63 15.36
C LEU A 128 -4.49 1.68 14.60
N TYR A 129 -5.15 2.62 13.91
CA TYR A 129 -4.46 3.67 13.17
C TYR A 129 -3.69 4.62 14.10
N SER A 130 -4.18 4.88 15.31
CA SER A 130 -3.42 5.62 16.33
C SER A 130 -2.09 4.95 16.66
N MET A 131 -2.07 3.62 16.78
CA MET A 131 -0.84 2.85 17.04
C MET A 131 0.12 2.89 15.85
N VAL A 132 -0.39 2.77 14.62
CA VAL A 132 0.42 2.89 13.40
C VAL A 132 1.03 4.30 13.26
N LEU A 133 0.20 5.34 13.42
CA LEU A 133 0.61 6.74 13.29
C LEU A 133 1.52 7.22 14.43
N ALA A 134 1.55 6.51 15.55
CA ALA A 134 2.53 6.78 16.61
C ALA A 134 3.98 6.51 16.16
N ALA A 135 4.19 5.78 15.05
CA ALA A 135 5.50 5.50 14.47
C ALA A 135 6.49 4.91 15.51
N ARG A 136 6.02 3.91 16.26
CA ARG A 136 6.77 3.18 17.31
C ARG A 136 7.03 1.71 16.94
N ARG A 137 7.01 1.37 15.65
CA ARG A 137 7.40 0.03 15.19
C ARG A 137 8.87 -0.20 15.51
N ALA A 138 9.27 -1.41 15.88
CA ALA A 138 10.68 -1.75 15.98
C ALA A 138 11.38 -1.43 14.65
N GLU A 139 12.56 -0.84 14.70
CA GLU A 139 13.35 -0.56 13.48
C GLU A 139 13.75 -1.89 12.81
N ASP A 140 13.97 -1.87 11.50
CA ASP A 140 14.20 -3.12 10.73
C ASP A 140 15.48 -3.84 11.14
N ASN A 141 16.45 -3.12 11.72
CA ASN A 141 17.69 -3.69 12.26
C ASN A 141 17.58 -4.16 13.72
N ALA A 142 16.44 -3.95 14.38
CA ALA A 142 16.26 -4.38 15.76
C ALA A 142 16.29 -5.92 15.83
N PRO A 143 17.06 -6.50 16.77
CA PRO A 143 17.25 -7.94 16.84
C PRO A 143 15.96 -8.65 17.30
N VAL A 144 15.90 -9.95 16.99
CA VAL A 144 14.90 -10.85 17.55
C VAL A 144 15.42 -11.36 18.90
N ILE A 145 14.75 -10.99 19.99
CA ILE A 145 15.11 -11.39 21.36
C ILE A 145 14.17 -12.52 21.80
N PRO A 146 14.65 -13.77 21.97
CA PRO A 146 13.78 -14.93 22.21
C PRO A 146 12.82 -14.79 23.39
N HIS A 147 13.27 -14.19 24.50
CA HIS A 147 12.42 -13.99 25.67
C HIS A 147 11.29 -13.00 25.42
N GLU A 148 11.54 -11.93 24.67
CA GLU A 148 10.50 -10.97 24.28
C GLU A 148 9.49 -11.61 23.32
N ILE A 149 9.95 -12.45 22.39
CA ILE A 149 9.07 -13.22 21.51
C ILE A 149 8.18 -14.15 22.34
N ASP A 150 8.75 -14.88 23.30
CA ASP A 150 7.98 -15.78 24.17
C ASP A 150 6.92 -15.03 25.00
N GLN A 151 7.25 -13.84 25.50
CA GLN A 151 6.30 -12.97 26.17
C GLN A 151 5.18 -12.52 25.23
N LYS A 152 5.52 -11.99 24.05
CA LYS A 152 4.54 -11.53 23.04
C LYS A 152 3.61 -12.64 22.59
N ILE A 153 4.11 -13.86 22.29
CA ILE A 153 3.23 -14.97 21.88
C ILE A 153 2.33 -15.45 23.02
N THR A 154 2.79 -15.36 24.27
CA THR A 154 1.98 -15.69 25.44
C THR A 154 0.88 -14.65 25.64
N GLU A 155 1.18 -13.38 25.41
CA GLU A 155 0.18 -12.31 25.41
C GLU A 155 -0.82 -12.47 24.26
N LEU A 156 -0.34 -12.79 23.05
CA LEU A 156 -1.20 -13.10 21.90
C LEU A 156 -2.18 -14.23 22.25
N GLN A 157 -1.70 -15.36 22.77
CA GLN A 157 -2.55 -16.49 23.12
C GLN A 157 -3.61 -16.11 24.17
N ARG A 158 -3.24 -15.30 25.17
CA ARG A 158 -4.19 -14.81 26.18
C ARG A 158 -5.22 -13.87 25.57
N ALA A 159 -4.80 -12.99 24.67
CA ALA A 159 -5.65 -11.98 24.04
C ALA A 159 -6.57 -12.57 22.96
N THR A 160 -6.28 -13.75 22.43
CA THR A 160 -7.10 -14.41 21.41
C THR A 160 -7.96 -15.52 22.00
N GLU A 161 -7.33 -16.53 22.61
CA GLU A 161 -7.99 -17.76 23.04
C GLU A 161 -8.21 -17.83 24.56
N GLY A 162 -7.57 -16.95 25.33
CA GLY A 162 -7.63 -16.91 26.80
C GLY A 162 -8.79 -16.10 27.40
N THR A 163 -9.56 -15.39 26.57
CA THR A 163 -10.66 -14.51 26.99
C THR A 163 -11.96 -14.82 26.25
N ILE A 164 -13.11 -14.44 26.83
CA ILE A 164 -14.39 -14.45 26.11
C ILE A 164 -14.37 -13.27 25.14
N GLY A 165 -14.15 -13.57 23.86
CA GLY A 165 -13.93 -12.57 22.82
C GLY A 165 -12.47 -12.13 22.78
N ALA A 166 -11.96 -11.91 21.57
CA ALA A 166 -10.58 -11.51 21.36
C ALA A 166 -10.36 -10.03 21.69
N ASN A 167 -9.26 -9.74 22.40
CA ASN A 167 -8.81 -8.38 22.65
C ASN A 167 -8.03 -7.87 21.42
N ALA A 168 -8.78 -7.37 20.44
CA ALA A 168 -8.26 -6.84 19.18
C ALA A 168 -7.19 -5.76 19.37
N VAL A 169 -7.32 -4.91 20.40
CA VAL A 169 -6.37 -3.82 20.65
C VAL A 169 -5.00 -4.34 21.08
N SER A 170 -4.95 -5.31 22.00
CA SER A 170 -3.69 -5.94 22.42
C SER A 170 -3.00 -6.66 21.27
N VAL A 171 -3.75 -7.41 20.46
CA VAL A 171 -3.20 -8.09 19.28
C VAL A 171 -2.66 -7.07 18.28
N ALA A 172 -3.45 -6.04 17.95
CA ALA A 172 -3.02 -4.97 17.05
C ALA A 172 -1.77 -4.24 17.58
N GLN A 173 -1.66 -3.99 18.89
CA GLN A 173 -0.48 -3.38 19.49
C GLN A 173 0.77 -4.23 19.28
N ILE A 174 0.69 -5.54 19.48
CA ILE A 174 1.82 -6.46 19.29
C ILE A 174 2.26 -6.48 17.83
N PHE A 175 1.32 -6.57 16.88
CA PHE A 175 1.63 -6.62 15.45
C PHE A 175 2.16 -5.28 14.92
N THR A 176 1.52 -4.16 15.26
CA THR A 176 1.93 -2.83 14.76
C THR A 176 3.24 -2.32 15.35
N SER A 177 3.62 -2.77 16.55
CA SER A 177 4.90 -2.42 17.18
C SER A 177 6.07 -3.33 16.77
N SER A 178 5.81 -4.46 16.12
CA SER A 178 6.84 -5.44 15.77
C SER A 178 7.36 -5.25 14.34
N ASN A 179 8.67 -5.46 14.14
CA ASN A 179 9.25 -5.51 12.80
C ASN A 179 9.00 -6.88 12.14
N ASP A 180 9.29 -6.98 10.84
CA ASP A 180 9.01 -8.18 10.06
C ASP A 180 9.78 -9.41 10.58
N ALA A 181 11.00 -9.23 11.09
CA ALA A 181 11.79 -10.32 11.68
C ALA A 181 11.15 -10.84 12.98
N GLN A 182 10.65 -9.93 13.82
CA GLN A 182 9.93 -10.28 15.04
C GLN A 182 8.59 -10.93 14.74
N VAL A 183 7.83 -10.46 13.74
CA VAL A 183 6.55 -11.08 13.35
C VAL A 183 6.77 -12.51 12.82
N ARG A 184 7.80 -12.73 11.99
CA ARG A 184 8.19 -14.10 11.55
C ARG A 184 8.54 -14.99 12.75
N ALA A 185 9.37 -14.49 13.66
CA ALA A 185 9.76 -15.23 14.86
C ALA A 185 8.56 -15.56 15.77
N MET A 186 7.61 -14.62 15.91
CA MET A 186 6.36 -14.86 16.63
C MET A 186 5.52 -15.96 15.96
N ASN A 187 5.39 -15.94 14.63
CA ASN A 187 4.66 -16.97 13.89
C ASN A 187 5.25 -18.37 14.13
N ASP A 188 6.57 -18.50 14.00
CA ASP A 188 7.26 -19.79 14.15
C ASP A 188 7.20 -20.28 15.62
N ALA A 189 7.43 -19.39 16.57
CA ALA A 189 7.39 -19.72 17.99
C ALA A 189 5.96 -20.06 18.47
N TYR A 190 4.94 -19.36 17.99
CA TYR A 190 3.55 -19.65 18.32
C TYR A 190 3.14 -21.04 17.80
N GLN A 191 3.48 -21.36 16.55
CA GLN A 191 3.24 -22.69 15.96
C GLN A 191 3.93 -23.80 16.76
N HIS A 192 5.16 -23.58 17.19
CA HIS A 192 5.90 -24.55 17.99
C HIS A 192 5.30 -24.75 19.39
N LYS A 193 4.92 -23.65 20.06
CA LYS A 193 4.46 -23.66 21.46
C LYS A 193 3.00 -24.13 21.61
N TYR A 194 2.13 -23.76 20.67
CA TYR A 194 0.69 -23.99 20.76
C TYR A 194 0.13 -24.93 19.68
N HIS A 195 0.99 -25.42 18.77
CA HIS A 195 0.63 -26.35 17.70
C HIS A 195 -0.47 -25.85 16.75
N ARG A 196 -0.58 -24.53 16.57
CA ARG A 196 -1.50 -23.85 15.63
C ARG A 196 -0.83 -22.67 14.96
N SER A 197 -1.24 -22.32 13.75
CA SER A 197 -0.68 -21.17 13.04
C SER A 197 -1.33 -19.89 13.53
N LEU A 198 -0.56 -18.79 13.59
CA LEU A 198 -1.14 -17.47 13.91
C LEU A 198 -2.21 -17.06 12.90
N GLU A 199 -2.02 -17.40 11.63
CA GLU A 199 -3.02 -17.22 10.57
C GLU A 199 -4.37 -17.83 10.96
N SER A 200 -4.39 -19.12 11.31
CA SER A 200 -5.64 -19.81 11.69
C SER A 200 -6.29 -19.23 12.95
N VAL A 201 -5.49 -18.70 13.88
CA VAL A 201 -6.00 -18.04 15.08
C VAL A 201 -6.62 -16.70 14.70
N ILE A 202 -5.97 -15.92 13.83
CA ILE A 202 -6.50 -14.63 13.37
C ILE A 202 -7.81 -14.83 12.61
N GLU A 203 -7.85 -15.75 11.64
CA GLU A 203 -9.05 -16.09 10.86
C GLU A 203 -10.18 -16.65 11.72
N LYS A 204 -9.89 -17.23 12.88
CA LYS A 204 -10.93 -17.74 13.78
C LYS A 204 -11.50 -16.66 14.70
N GLU A 205 -10.64 -15.79 15.20
CA GLU A 205 -10.95 -14.87 16.31
C GLU A 205 -11.31 -13.45 15.86
N PHE A 206 -10.89 -13.03 14.65
CA PHE A 206 -11.18 -11.70 14.10
C PHE A 206 -12.03 -11.80 12.83
N ARG A 207 -12.76 -10.73 12.51
CA ARG A 207 -13.54 -10.59 11.27
C ARG A 207 -13.38 -9.18 10.70
N GLY A 208 -13.51 -9.05 9.38
CA GLY A 208 -13.50 -7.75 8.70
C GLY A 208 -12.14 -7.05 8.77
N ASP A 209 -12.13 -5.73 8.89
CA ASP A 209 -10.91 -4.92 8.71
C ASP A 209 -9.77 -5.28 9.67
N MET A 210 -10.08 -5.69 10.90
CA MET A 210 -9.05 -6.11 11.86
C MET A 210 -8.38 -7.42 11.42
N GLU A 211 -9.15 -8.38 10.93
CA GLU A 211 -8.62 -9.64 10.36
C GLU A 211 -7.70 -9.31 9.18
N ASP A 212 -8.17 -8.47 8.26
CA ASP A 212 -7.43 -8.07 7.06
C ASP A 212 -6.10 -7.36 7.40
N VAL A 213 -6.09 -6.46 8.39
CA VAL A 213 -4.87 -5.78 8.84
C VAL A 213 -3.87 -6.75 9.44
N LEU A 214 -4.31 -7.62 10.35
CA LEU A 214 -3.43 -8.55 11.05
C LEU A 214 -2.84 -9.58 10.09
N LEU A 215 -3.66 -10.17 9.22
CA LEU A 215 -3.20 -11.08 8.17
C LEU A 215 -2.24 -10.39 7.21
N ARG A 216 -2.52 -9.12 6.84
CA ARG A 216 -1.62 -8.36 5.98
C ARG A 216 -0.25 -8.15 6.61
N ILE A 217 -0.16 -7.79 7.89
CA ILE A 217 1.12 -7.64 8.59
C ILE A 217 1.84 -8.99 8.65
N LEU A 218 1.11 -10.08 8.97
CA LEU A 218 1.65 -11.44 9.04
C LEU A 218 2.23 -11.90 7.70
N TYR A 219 1.45 -11.82 6.62
CA TYR A 219 1.89 -12.25 5.30
C TYR A 219 3.00 -11.37 4.73
N HIS A 220 2.96 -10.06 4.98
CA HIS A 220 4.06 -9.17 4.60
C HIS A 220 5.36 -9.58 5.27
N ALA A 221 5.31 -9.90 6.57
CA ALA A 221 6.47 -10.35 7.31
C ALA A 221 6.96 -11.72 6.82
N GLN A 222 6.07 -12.68 6.53
CA GLN A 222 6.48 -14.01 6.06
C GLN A 222 7.11 -13.98 4.67
N ASP A 223 6.43 -13.35 3.71
CA ASP A 223 6.88 -13.25 2.32
C ASP A 223 6.27 -12.01 1.67
N ARG A 224 7.03 -10.91 1.72
CA ARG A 224 6.64 -9.62 1.14
C ARG A 224 6.30 -9.74 -0.35
N ALA A 225 7.06 -10.49 -1.12
CA ALA A 225 6.85 -10.59 -2.57
C ALA A 225 5.56 -11.33 -2.91
N ARG A 226 5.25 -12.41 -2.19
CA ARG A 226 3.97 -13.14 -2.36
C ARG A 226 2.80 -12.31 -1.85
N SER A 227 2.95 -11.60 -0.73
CA SER A 227 1.94 -10.68 -0.21
C SER A 227 1.62 -9.57 -1.22
N ASP A 228 2.64 -8.92 -1.78
CA ASP A 228 2.48 -7.89 -2.81
C ASP A 228 1.84 -8.44 -4.08
N ALA A 229 2.22 -9.64 -4.51
CA ALA A 229 1.62 -10.31 -5.67
C ALA A 229 0.14 -10.58 -5.47
N GLY A 230 -0.25 -11.16 -4.33
CA GLY A 230 -1.64 -11.41 -3.98
C GLY A 230 -2.46 -10.12 -3.97
N ARG A 231 -1.93 -9.08 -3.30
CA ARG A 231 -2.56 -7.76 -3.24
C ARG A 231 -2.65 -7.06 -4.59
N LEU A 232 -1.65 -7.20 -5.45
CA LEU A 232 -1.70 -6.61 -6.79
C LEU A 232 -2.73 -7.33 -7.69
N SER A 233 -2.95 -8.62 -7.46
CA SER A 233 -3.90 -9.42 -8.23
C SER A 233 -5.36 -9.21 -7.84
N MET A 234 -5.65 -8.97 -6.56
CA MET A 234 -7.02 -8.81 -6.05
C MET A 234 -7.83 -7.73 -6.80
N PRO A 235 -7.34 -6.49 -7.00
CA PRO A 235 -8.04 -5.47 -7.78
C PRO A 235 -8.25 -5.78 -9.27
N LEU A 236 -7.51 -6.74 -9.82
CA LEU A 236 -7.65 -7.22 -11.21
C LEU A 236 -8.68 -8.36 -11.34
N ASN A 237 -9.36 -8.74 -10.26
CA ASN A 237 -10.48 -9.68 -10.35
C ASN A 237 -11.62 -9.04 -11.16
N LYS A 238 -12.01 -9.70 -12.26
CA LYS A 238 -13.04 -9.19 -13.21
C LYS A 238 -14.38 -8.87 -12.54
N SER A 239 -14.76 -9.61 -11.50
CA SER A 239 -16.06 -9.43 -10.84
C SER A 239 -16.05 -8.33 -9.77
N MET A 240 -14.87 -7.92 -9.29
CA MET A 240 -14.69 -6.97 -8.19
C MET A 240 -13.58 -5.97 -8.50
N ARG A 241 -13.57 -5.47 -9.75
CA ARG A 241 -12.50 -4.60 -10.26
C ARG A 241 -12.40 -3.32 -9.42
N LYS A 242 -11.22 -3.06 -8.86
CA LYS A 242 -10.91 -1.87 -8.05
C LYS A 242 -9.73 -1.11 -8.65
N ASP A 243 -9.91 -0.50 -9.82
CA ASP A 243 -8.81 0.10 -10.61
C ASP A 243 -7.93 1.04 -9.83
N ARG A 244 -8.52 1.90 -9.01
CA ARG A 244 -7.75 2.83 -8.22
C ARG A 244 -6.76 2.14 -7.27
N LEU A 245 -7.18 1.06 -6.61
CA LEU A 245 -6.28 0.26 -5.76
C LEU A 245 -5.19 -0.39 -6.60
N PHE A 246 -5.53 -0.93 -7.78
CA PHE A 246 -4.54 -1.49 -8.69
C PHE A 246 -3.48 -0.44 -9.07
N ILE A 247 -3.92 0.73 -9.52
CA ILE A 247 -3.06 1.84 -9.94
C ILE A 247 -2.12 2.24 -8.80
N ASN A 248 -2.66 2.43 -7.60
CA ASN A 248 -1.87 2.84 -6.44
C ASN A 248 -0.81 1.80 -6.06
N ARG A 249 -1.18 0.52 -6.03
CA ARG A 249 -0.25 -0.58 -5.73
C ARG A 249 0.83 -0.69 -6.81
N LEU A 250 0.44 -0.60 -8.08
CA LEU A 250 1.37 -0.67 -9.20
C LEU A 250 2.35 0.51 -9.24
N VAL A 251 1.87 1.74 -9.06
CA VAL A 251 2.73 2.94 -9.01
C VAL A 251 3.65 2.90 -7.79
N SER A 252 3.18 2.43 -6.64
CA SER A 252 4.02 2.26 -5.45
C SER A 252 5.15 1.25 -5.70
N LEU A 253 4.86 0.15 -6.39
CA LEU A 253 5.87 -0.83 -6.80
C LEU A 253 6.83 -0.25 -7.85
N TYR A 254 6.35 0.58 -8.78
CA TYR A 254 7.20 1.21 -9.80
C TYR A 254 8.35 2.02 -9.20
N TRP A 255 8.13 2.72 -8.08
CA TRP A 255 9.18 3.49 -7.42
C TRP A 255 10.24 2.62 -6.72
N ASP A 256 9.97 1.33 -6.54
CA ASP A 256 10.90 0.34 -5.97
C ASP A 256 11.08 -0.81 -6.97
N GLN A 257 11.96 -0.61 -7.94
CA GLN A 257 12.21 -1.58 -9.03
C GLN A 257 12.65 -2.96 -8.50
N GLY A 258 13.34 -3.01 -7.36
CA GLY A 258 13.73 -4.25 -6.71
C GLY A 258 12.52 -5.03 -6.19
N ARG A 259 11.65 -4.34 -5.45
CA ARG A 259 10.38 -4.91 -4.96
C ARG A 259 9.44 -5.29 -6.10
N LEU A 260 9.34 -4.47 -7.15
CA LEU A 260 8.55 -4.80 -8.33
C LEU A 260 9.05 -6.07 -8.99
N TYR A 261 10.37 -6.20 -9.18
CA TYR A 261 10.97 -7.40 -9.74
C TYR A 261 10.62 -8.65 -8.92
N GLN A 262 10.80 -8.59 -7.60
CA GLN A 262 10.45 -9.70 -6.69
C GLN A 262 8.96 -10.05 -6.76
N THR A 263 8.09 -9.03 -6.76
CA THR A 263 6.64 -9.20 -6.89
C THR A 263 6.27 -9.91 -8.19
N LYS A 264 6.90 -9.55 -9.31
CA LYS A 264 6.69 -10.22 -10.61
C LYS A 264 7.07 -11.70 -10.58
N GLN A 265 8.18 -12.04 -9.92
CA GLN A 265 8.61 -13.44 -9.77
C GLN A 265 7.62 -14.25 -8.92
N ALA A 266 7.12 -13.64 -7.84
CA ALA A 266 6.14 -14.27 -6.94
C ALA A 266 4.71 -14.33 -7.54
N TYR A 267 4.40 -13.51 -8.55
CA TYR A 267 3.04 -13.35 -9.07
C TYR A 267 2.45 -14.64 -9.66
N LYS A 268 3.21 -15.35 -10.49
CA LYS A 268 2.74 -16.60 -11.12
C LYS A 268 2.51 -17.73 -10.11
N PRO A 269 3.42 -18.00 -9.15
CA PRO A 269 3.16 -18.94 -8.07
C PRO A 269 1.92 -18.63 -7.22
N VAL A 270 1.56 -17.35 -7.05
CA VAL A 270 0.42 -16.93 -6.23
C VAL A 270 -0.90 -16.98 -7.02
N THR A 271 -0.89 -16.56 -8.28
CA THR A 271 -2.13 -16.31 -9.04
C THR A 271 -2.40 -17.31 -10.17
N GLY A 272 -1.40 -18.13 -10.54
CA GLY A 272 -1.45 -19.01 -11.70
C GLY A 272 -1.16 -18.34 -13.05
N ALA A 273 -1.12 -17.01 -13.12
CA ALA A 273 -0.84 -16.24 -14.34
C ALA A 273 0.36 -15.29 -14.15
N THR A 274 0.98 -14.79 -15.22
CA THR A 274 1.96 -13.71 -15.08
C THR A 274 1.24 -12.37 -14.85
N LEU A 275 1.90 -11.42 -14.19
CA LEU A 275 1.36 -10.08 -13.98
C LEU A 275 0.94 -9.43 -15.31
N SER A 276 1.81 -9.50 -16.32
CA SER A 276 1.49 -8.98 -17.66
C SER A 276 0.34 -9.71 -18.34
N GLY A 277 0.25 -11.03 -18.19
CA GLY A 277 -0.86 -11.83 -18.70
C GLY A 277 -2.19 -11.43 -18.05
N ASN A 278 -2.18 -11.18 -16.74
CA ASN A 278 -3.36 -10.72 -16.02
C ASN A 278 -3.76 -9.29 -16.42
N ILE A 279 -2.80 -8.38 -16.56
CA ILE A 279 -3.03 -7.02 -17.06
C ILE A 279 -3.66 -7.07 -18.46
N LYS A 280 -3.10 -7.85 -19.39
CA LYS A 280 -3.58 -7.96 -20.77
C LYS A 280 -4.98 -8.58 -20.88
N SER A 281 -5.39 -9.41 -19.92
CA SER A 281 -6.69 -10.10 -19.95
C SER A 281 -7.82 -9.32 -19.28
N VAL A 282 -7.50 -8.28 -18.52
CA VAL A 282 -8.46 -7.47 -17.73
C VAL A 282 -8.50 -6.02 -18.20
N LEU A 283 -7.36 -5.42 -18.51
CA LEU A 283 -7.25 -4.01 -18.87
C LEU A 283 -7.26 -3.82 -20.39
N SER A 284 -7.68 -2.64 -20.85
CA SER A 284 -7.69 -2.24 -22.26
C SER A 284 -7.20 -0.80 -22.45
N GLY A 285 -7.00 -0.41 -23.71
CA GLY A 285 -6.60 0.96 -24.10
C GLY A 285 -5.29 1.44 -23.47
N ASP A 286 -5.16 2.75 -23.32
CA ASP A 286 -3.94 3.41 -22.81
C ASP A 286 -3.66 3.07 -21.35
N TYR A 287 -4.70 2.74 -20.57
CA TYR A 287 -4.52 2.28 -19.19
C TYR A 287 -3.74 0.95 -19.15
N LYS A 288 -4.10 -0.03 -19.99
CA LYS A 288 -3.34 -1.28 -20.13
C LYS A 288 -1.91 -1.00 -20.59
N ASP A 289 -1.74 -0.16 -21.60
CA ASP A 289 -0.42 0.13 -22.17
C ASP A 289 0.48 0.85 -21.15
N PHE A 290 -0.09 1.74 -20.32
CA PHE A 290 0.60 2.36 -19.19
C PHE A 290 0.97 1.34 -18.11
N ALA A 291 0.05 0.46 -17.72
CA ALA A 291 0.34 -0.57 -16.72
C ALA A 291 1.46 -1.51 -17.17
N LEU A 292 1.45 -1.93 -18.45
CA LEU A 292 2.52 -2.72 -19.06
C LEU A 292 3.85 -1.95 -19.12
N ALA A 293 3.78 -0.64 -19.38
CA ALA A 293 4.94 0.23 -19.37
C ALA A 293 5.62 0.27 -18.00
N LEU A 294 4.85 0.42 -16.90
CA LEU A 294 5.41 0.48 -15.55
C LEU A 294 6.13 -0.81 -15.16
N ILE A 295 5.70 -1.96 -15.67
CA ILE A 295 6.35 -3.26 -15.39
C ILE A 295 7.45 -3.65 -16.38
N GLY A 296 7.76 -2.76 -17.34
CA GLY A 296 8.81 -2.98 -18.33
C GLY A 296 8.48 -4.02 -19.42
N GLU A 297 7.19 -4.27 -19.71
CA GLU A 297 6.75 -5.27 -20.70
C GLU A 297 5.97 -4.64 -21.87
N LYS A 298 6.57 -3.58 -22.43
CA LYS A 298 6.07 -2.87 -23.63
C LYS A 298 6.18 -3.73 -24.89
#